data_AF-A0A6P6RVJ3-F1
#
_entry.id   AF-A0A6P6RVJ3-F1
#
_cell.length_a   1.000
_cell.length_b   1.000
_cell.length_c   1.000
_cell.angle_alpha   90.00
_cell.angle_beta   90.00
_cell.angle_gamma   90.00
#
_symmetry.space_group_name_H-M   'P 1'
#
loop_
_entity.id
_entity.type
_entity.pdbx_description
1 polymer ?
#
loop_
_entity_poly.entity_id
_entity_poly.type
_entity_poly.pdbx_seq_one_letter_code
_entity_poly.pdbx_strand_id
1 'polypeptide(L)'
;MVFDWVLMLAYDGSAFCGWKDTRPLASRDSYSSSSSKKKKQHRSVEAVIREALAKVFAAVATNQLMRVHRQKQRVAEEEEEEEDDRQQQHPPHKQEGEEAETEKHQEAEKIAKRQQRLKRFEAFAAALKIRGASRTDSGVHAAGAVSGQYSSNTALCEVVCHRAPYELYAQQQRREQQQAVLPTDLLPQVQQQLNALLPPEVRVLRIADLKSLQQPYRNRQPQSMVQQEPQGKQEQKMQREELLLLPQLVTGKQYRYTVSLLPQTHPLLRNSSWQVLQDVRIHEMLRRVARMPATVAVSGEALASDPAGVLDAATGEKQRPLEVLQHRFCMGCMRSAAALAEGSHDFSHFRFKHRGLTAAPSPWCFLERVAVRPLRFIPWPIPCGKKQPNGGGEGGCRVRICGNTLLDIWVYGAYVVW
;
A
#
# COMPACT_ATOMS: atom_id res chain seq x y z
N MET A 1 -15.72 18.29 -6.64
CA MET A 1 -15.68 17.74 -5.27
C MET A 1 -14.27 17.30 -4.96
N VAL A 2 -13.74 17.71 -3.81
CA VAL A 2 -12.39 17.37 -3.36
C VAL A 2 -12.56 16.51 -2.13
N PHE A 3 -11.99 15.31 -2.19
CA PHE A 3 -12.09 14.35 -1.10
C PHE A 3 -10.71 14.02 -0.57
N ASP A 4 -10.52 14.29 0.72
CA ASP A 4 -9.32 13.89 1.44
C ASP A 4 -9.61 12.56 2.13
N TRP A 5 -9.17 11.47 1.51
CA TRP A 5 -9.37 10.12 2.04
C TRP A 5 -8.09 9.52 2.57
N VAL A 6 -8.26 8.74 3.63
CA VAL A 6 -7.25 7.83 4.17
C VAL A 6 -7.67 6.40 3.92
N LEU A 7 -6.78 5.63 3.31
CA LEU A 7 -6.93 4.20 3.07
C LEU A 7 -6.01 3.43 4.01
N MET A 8 -6.57 2.42 4.67
CA MET A 8 -5.80 1.36 5.32
C MET A 8 -5.79 0.14 4.40
N LEU A 9 -4.60 -0.37 4.10
CA LEU A 9 -4.35 -1.34 3.05
C LEU A 9 -3.58 -2.55 3.59
N ALA A 10 -3.87 -3.72 3.03
CA ALA A 10 -3.01 -4.89 3.12
C ALA A 10 -2.58 -5.32 1.72
N TYR A 11 -1.34 -5.77 1.57
CA TYR A 11 -0.87 -6.35 0.32
C TYR A 11 0.23 -7.41 0.47
N ASP A 12 0.21 -8.39 -0.43
CA ASP A 12 1.32 -9.30 -0.71
C ASP A 12 2.29 -8.62 -1.69
N GLY A 13 3.49 -8.31 -1.22
CA GLY A 13 4.51 -7.58 -1.98
C GLY A 13 5.27 -8.43 -3.00
N SER A 14 5.09 -9.76 -3.03
CA SER A 14 5.90 -10.68 -3.83
C SER A 14 5.83 -10.43 -5.34
N ALA A 15 4.70 -9.90 -5.83
CA ALA A 15 4.49 -9.56 -7.23
C ALA A 15 4.84 -8.08 -7.57
N PHE A 16 5.25 -7.28 -6.59
CA PHE A 16 5.42 -5.84 -6.75
C PHE A 16 6.87 -5.38 -6.59
N CYS A 17 7.24 -4.33 -7.30
CA CYS A 17 8.54 -3.65 -7.15
C CYS A 17 8.61 -2.69 -5.95
N GLY A 18 7.70 -2.87 -4.98
CA GLY A 18 7.55 -2.04 -3.79
C GLY A 18 6.34 -1.10 -3.87
N TRP A 19 6.27 -0.20 -2.89
CA TRP A 19 5.15 0.74 -2.76
C TRP A 19 5.13 1.77 -3.91
N LYS A 20 6.22 2.53 -4.06
CA LYS A 20 6.29 3.72 -4.92
C LYS A 20 6.63 3.33 -6.36
N ASP A 21 5.94 3.93 -7.33
CA ASP A 21 6.39 3.83 -8.73
C ASP A 21 7.64 4.71 -8.91
N THR A 22 8.81 4.09 -9.05
CA THR A 22 10.08 4.80 -9.27
C THR A 22 10.41 4.97 -10.75
N ARG A 23 9.53 4.55 -11.67
CA ARG A 23 9.79 4.71 -13.10
C ARG A 23 9.72 6.20 -13.48
N PRO A 24 10.68 6.70 -14.27
CA PRO A 24 10.61 8.04 -14.83
C PRO A 24 9.28 8.22 -15.59
N LEU A 25 8.60 9.35 -15.41
CA LEU A 25 7.33 9.63 -16.09
C LEU A 25 7.46 9.47 -17.62
N ALA A 26 8.59 9.86 -18.20
CA ALA A 26 8.89 9.72 -19.63
C ALA A 26 8.95 8.26 -20.14
N SER A 27 9.15 7.28 -19.26
CA SER A 27 9.18 5.85 -19.63
C SER A 27 7.79 5.20 -19.59
N ARG A 28 6.74 5.94 -19.19
CA ARG A 28 5.38 5.37 -19.14
C ARG A 28 4.77 5.23 -20.52
N ASP A 29 5.09 6.06 -21.50
CA ASP A 29 4.36 6.06 -22.78
C ASP A 29 4.72 4.89 -23.73
N SER A 30 5.67 4.03 -23.34
CA SER A 30 6.05 2.84 -24.13
C SER A 30 5.16 1.61 -23.88
N TYR A 31 3.89 1.79 -23.47
CA TYR A 31 2.91 0.70 -23.32
C TYR A 31 2.34 0.22 -24.67
N SER A 32 3.00 0.51 -25.78
CA SER A 32 2.59 0.07 -27.11
C SER A 32 2.59 -1.45 -27.21
N SER A 33 1.41 -1.94 -27.57
CA SER A 33 0.96 -3.31 -27.74
C SER A 33 1.73 -4.08 -28.82
N SER A 34 3.05 -4.29 -28.66
CA SER A 34 3.84 -5.12 -29.57
C SER A 34 4.17 -6.48 -28.93
N SER A 35 3.60 -7.49 -29.59
CA SER A 35 3.73 -8.94 -29.54
C SER A 35 4.93 -9.60 -28.82
N SER A 36 4.58 -10.73 -28.18
CA SER A 36 5.38 -11.96 -28.05
C SER A 36 6.71 -11.93 -27.29
N LYS A 37 6.70 -11.46 -26.04
CA LYS A 37 7.40 -12.09 -24.89
C LYS A 37 6.84 -11.43 -23.65
N LYS A 38 6.06 -12.16 -22.83
CA LYS A 38 5.48 -11.66 -21.56
C LYS A 38 6.60 -11.26 -20.59
N LYS A 39 7.22 -10.11 -20.81
CA LYS A 39 8.17 -9.50 -19.88
C LYS A 39 7.33 -9.15 -18.66
N LYS A 40 7.59 -9.85 -17.55
CA LYS A 40 6.86 -9.70 -16.29
C LYS A 40 6.91 -8.21 -15.90
N GLN A 41 5.83 -7.50 -16.17
CA GLN A 41 5.81 -6.05 -16.02
C GLN A 41 5.74 -5.75 -14.53
N HIS A 42 6.84 -5.25 -13.97
CA HIS A 42 6.90 -4.89 -12.56
C HIS A 42 5.95 -3.72 -12.30
N ARG A 43 4.84 -3.99 -11.59
CA ARG A 43 3.90 -2.98 -11.13
C ARG A 43 4.23 -2.61 -9.68
N SER A 44 4.01 -1.35 -9.32
CA SER A 44 4.06 -0.90 -7.92
C SER A 44 2.66 -0.94 -7.31
N VAL A 45 2.59 -1.04 -5.98
CA VAL A 45 1.31 -1.05 -5.25
C VAL A 45 0.57 0.28 -5.46
N GLU A 46 1.29 1.41 -5.41
CA GLU A 46 0.72 2.74 -5.63
C GLU A 46 0.05 2.86 -7.02
N ALA A 47 0.68 2.34 -8.08
CA ALA A 47 0.14 2.44 -9.44
C ALA A 47 -1.19 1.68 -9.58
N VAL A 48 -1.28 0.49 -8.97
CA VAL A 48 -2.49 -0.34 -8.98
C VAL A 48 -3.62 0.33 -8.21
N ILE A 49 -3.34 0.88 -7.03
CA ILE A 49 -4.35 1.60 -6.22
C ILE A 49 -4.85 2.84 -6.96
N ARG A 50 -3.92 3.59 -7.58
CA ARG A 50 -4.23 4.78 -8.38
C ARG A 50 -5.16 4.47 -9.55
N GLU A 51 -4.89 3.40 -10.28
CA GLU A 51 -5.75 2.93 -11.37
C GLU A 51 -7.14 2.53 -10.85
N ALA A 52 -7.22 1.79 -9.74
CA ALA A 52 -8.48 1.37 -9.15
C ALA A 52 -9.31 2.57 -8.65
N LEU A 53 -8.69 3.51 -7.93
CA LEU A 53 -9.34 4.76 -7.50
C LEU A 53 -9.87 5.56 -8.67
N ALA A 54 -9.08 5.68 -9.75
CA ALA A 54 -9.53 6.38 -10.93
C ALA A 54 -10.81 5.77 -11.50
N LYS A 55 -10.87 4.43 -11.60
CA LYS A 55 -12.06 3.70 -12.08
C LYS A 55 -13.27 3.92 -11.18
N VAL A 56 -13.10 3.87 -9.86
CA VAL A 56 -14.19 4.12 -8.91
C VAL A 56 -14.69 5.55 -9.02
N PHE A 57 -13.81 6.55 -9.06
CA PHE A 57 -14.21 7.94 -9.24
C PHE A 57 -14.94 8.18 -10.56
N ALA A 58 -14.48 7.57 -11.66
CA ALA A 58 -15.16 7.66 -12.94
C ALA A 58 -16.56 7.02 -12.89
N ALA A 59 -16.71 5.88 -12.21
CA ALA A 59 -18.00 5.22 -12.02
C ALA A 59 -18.96 6.07 -11.17
N VAL A 60 -18.47 6.65 -10.07
CA VAL A 60 -19.26 7.55 -9.20
C VAL A 60 -19.70 8.79 -9.98
N ALA A 61 -18.80 9.43 -10.72
CA ALA A 61 -19.13 10.60 -11.54
C ALA A 61 -20.15 10.27 -12.64
N THR A 62 -20.00 9.11 -13.28
CA THR A 62 -20.94 8.63 -14.31
C THR A 62 -22.33 8.38 -13.70
N ASN A 63 -22.39 7.73 -12.54
CA ASN A 63 -23.66 7.48 -11.85
C ASN A 63 -24.35 8.79 -11.41
N GLN A 64 -23.59 9.79 -10.97
CA GLN A 64 -24.13 11.12 -10.66
C GLN A 64 -24.67 11.81 -11.92
N LEU A 65 -23.93 11.78 -13.03
CA LEU A 65 -24.39 12.35 -14.30
C LEU A 65 -25.67 11.68 -14.82
N MET A 66 -25.75 10.35 -14.73
CA MET A 66 -26.94 9.58 -15.13
C MET A 66 -28.16 9.91 -14.27
N ARG A 67 -27.98 10.20 -12.97
CA ARG A 67 -29.07 10.66 -12.10
C ARG A 67 -29.60 12.02 -12.55
N VAL A 68 -28.72 12.96 -12.86
CA VAL A 68 -29.10 14.29 -13.38
C VAL A 68 -29.82 14.16 -14.72
N HIS A 69 -29.33 13.31 -15.63
CA HIS A 69 -29.97 13.11 -16.93
C HIS A 69 -31.36 12.48 -16.80
N ARG A 70 -31.52 11.45 -15.95
CA ARG A 70 -32.84 10.87 -15.67
C ARG A 70 -33.81 11.87 -15.03
N GLN A 71 -33.32 12.76 -14.17
CA GLN A 71 -34.15 13.81 -13.58
C GLN A 71 -34.59 14.82 -14.64
N LYS A 72 -33.70 15.20 -15.57
CA LYS A 72 -34.07 16.05 -16.71
C LYS A 72 -35.04 15.39 -17.68
N GLN A 73 -34.87 14.09 -17.94
CA GLN A 73 -35.80 13.33 -18.78
C GLN A 73 -37.19 13.30 -18.17
N ARG A 74 -37.31 13.09 -16.85
CA ARG A 74 -38.62 13.14 -16.17
C ARG A 74 -39.28 14.51 -16.27
N VAL A 75 -38.51 15.59 -16.08
CA VAL A 75 -39.04 16.96 -16.22
C VAL A 75 -39.44 17.25 -17.67
N ALA A 76 -38.66 16.79 -18.65
CA ALA A 76 -38.99 16.96 -20.06
C ALA A 76 -40.21 16.12 -20.49
N GLU A 77 -40.34 14.89 -19.97
CA GLU A 77 -41.53 14.04 -20.16
C GLU A 77 -42.77 14.70 -19.54
N GLU A 78 -42.64 15.30 -18.34
CA GLU A 78 -43.71 16.09 -17.70
C GLU A 78 -44.07 17.36 -18.51
N GLU A 79 -43.07 18.05 -19.10
CA GLU A 79 -43.30 19.23 -19.98
C GLU A 79 -43.92 18.83 -21.33
N GLU A 80 -43.51 17.72 -21.94
CA GLU A 80 -44.09 17.20 -23.20
C GLU A 80 -45.53 16.75 -22.99
N GLU A 81 -45.87 16.09 -21.86
CA GLU A 81 -47.27 15.76 -21.53
C GLU A 81 -48.13 17.03 -21.39
N GLU A 82 -47.60 18.13 -20.83
CA GLU A 82 -48.31 19.42 -20.79
C GLU A 82 -48.44 20.09 -22.17
N GLU A 83 -47.51 19.84 -23.10
CA GLU A 83 -47.49 20.44 -24.44
C GLU A 83 -48.33 19.64 -25.46
N ASP A 84 -48.41 18.32 -25.33
CA ASP A 84 -49.26 17.46 -26.17
C ASP A 84 -50.76 17.71 -25.90
N ASP A 85 -51.11 18.07 -24.66
CA ASP A 85 -52.43 18.60 -24.31
C ASP A 85 -52.74 19.93 -25.06
N ARG A 86 -51.72 20.62 -25.59
CA ARG A 86 -51.87 21.87 -26.36
C ARG A 86 -51.81 21.68 -27.88
N GLN A 87 -51.20 20.62 -28.42
CA GLN A 87 -50.80 20.56 -29.84
C GLN A 87 -51.54 19.55 -30.75
N GLN A 88 -52.75 19.08 -30.40
CA GLN A 88 -53.57 18.19 -31.25
C GLN A 88 -54.06 18.76 -32.62
N GLN A 89 -53.27 19.56 -33.36
CA GLN A 89 -53.74 20.18 -34.63
C GLN A 89 -52.88 20.02 -35.89
N HIS A 90 -51.66 19.42 -35.91
CA HIS A 90 -50.93 19.30 -37.20
C HIS A 90 -50.10 18.00 -37.39
N PRO A 91 -50.25 17.29 -38.54
CA PRO A 91 -49.50 16.06 -38.85
C PRO A 91 -48.16 16.32 -39.61
N PRO A 92 -47.08 15.58 -39.32
CA PRO A 92 -45.79 15.74 -40.02
C PRO A 92 -45.60 14.79 -41.22
N HIS A 93 -44.92 15.32 -42.26
CA HIS A 93 -44.49 14.64 -43.49
C HIS A 93 -43.08 14.02 -43.34
N LYS A 94 -42.89 12.76 -43.76
CA LYS A 94 -41.60 12.03 -43.74
C LYS A 94 -40.80 12.20 -45.04
N GLN A 95 -39.46 12.29 -44.91
CA GLN A 95 -38.49 12.09 -45.98
C GLN A 95 -37.53 10.94 -45.60
N GLU A 96 -37.38 9.95 -46.48
CA GLU A 96 -36.50 8.78 -46.36
C GLU A 96 -35.44 8.88 -47.48
N GLY A 97 -34.14 8.80 -47.19
CA GLY A 97 -33.13 8.79 -48.27
C GLY A 97 -31.62 8.79 -47.97
N GLU A 98 -31.14 9.20 -46.79
CA GLU A 98 -29.68 9.43 -46.56
C GLU A 98 -29.07 8.66 -45.37
N GLU A 99 -29.40 7.38 -45.18
CA GLU A 99 -29.01 6.66 -43.94
C GLU A 99 -27.60 6.03 -43.97
N ALA A 100 -27.09 5.56 -45.12
CA ALA A 100 -25.92 4.66 -45.14
C ALA A 100 -24.54 5.35 -44.95
N GLU A 101 -24.31 6.54 -45.51
CA GLU A 101 -23.04 7.26 -45.28
C GLU A 101 -22.94 7.85 -43.86
N THR A 102 -24.10 8.20 -43.31
CA THR A 102 -24.25 8.75 -41.98
C THR A 102 -23.84 7.74 -40.90
N GLU A 103 -24.08 6.45 -41.11
CA GLU A 103 -23.68 5.38 -40.17
C GLU A 103 -22.16 5.22 -40.03
N LYS A 104 -21.41 5.22 -41.14
CA LYS A 104 -19.94 5.07 -41.08
C LYS A 104 -19.28 6.25 -40.38
N HIS A 105 -19.75 7.47 -40.64
CA HIS A 105 -19.23 8.66 -39.96
C HIS A 105 -19.52 8.61 -38.45
N GLN A 106 -20.72 8.16 -38.06
CA GLN A 106 -21.08 7.98 -36.66
C GLN A 106 -20.22 6.93 -35.95
N GLU A 107 -19.86 5.81 -36.60
CA GLU A 107 -19.01 4.78 -35.98
C GLU A 107 -17.59 5.30 -35.72
N ALA A 108 -16.96 5.96 -36.71
CA ALA A 108 -15.63 6.54 -36.55
C ALA A 108 -15.62 7.60 -35.42
N GLU A 109 -16.66 8.43 -35.34
CA GLU A 109 -16.80 9.42 -34.28
C GLU A 109 -16.97 8.76 -32.89
N LYS A 110 -17.73 7.65 -32.81
CA LYS A 110 -17.87 6.85 -31.57
C LYS A 110 -16.53 6.28 -31.11
N ILE A 111 -15.71 5.76 -32.02
CA ILE A 111 -14.36 5.24 -31.72
C ILE A 111 -13.43 6.36 -31.24
N ALA A 112 -13.41 7.51 -31.93
CA ALA A 112 -12.60 8.67 -31.55
C ALA A 112 -12.99 9.21 -30.17
N LYS A 113 -14.29 9.35 -29.90
CA LYS A 113 -14.83 9.73 -28.57
C LYS A 113 -14.41 8.74 -27.49
N ARG A 114 -14.43 7.43 -27.77
CA ARG A 114 -13.98 6.38 -26.84
C ARG A 114 -12.50 6.51 -26.50
N GLN A 115 -11.64 6.68 -27.50
CA GLN A 115 -10.20 6.86 -27.28
C GLN A 115 -9.90 8.14 -26.48
N GLN A 116 -10.61 9.24 -26.76
CA GLN A 116 -10.47 10.47 -26.00
C GLN A 116 -10.86 10.28 -24.52
N ARG A 117 -11.93 9.52 -24.24
CA ARG A 117 -12.33 9.17 -22.87
C ARG A 117 -11.25 8.36 -22.15
N LEU A 118 -10.61 7.39 -22.83
CA LEU A 118 -9.51 6.61 -22.26
C LEU A 118 -8.30 7.48 -21.94
N LYS A 119 -7.90 8.38 -22.83
CA LYS A 119 -6.79 9.33 -22.58
C LYS A 119 -7.08 10.26 -21.40
N ARG A 120 -8.31 10.78 -21.30
CA ARG A 120 -8.72 11.61 -20.16
C ARG A 120 -8.72 10.81 -18.85
N PHE A 121 -9.16 9.57 -18.90
CA PHE A 121 -9.12 8.67 -17.75
C PHE A 121 -7.69 8.39 -17.30
N GLU A 122 -6.76 8.14 -18.23
CA GLU A 122 -5.34 7.93 -17.91
C GLU A 122 -4.71 9.20 -17.32
N ALA A 123 -4.99 10.37 -17.89
CA ALA A 123 -4.55 11.66 -17.36
C ALA A 123 -5.11 11.92 -15.95
N PHE A 124 -6.40 11.61 -15.73
CA PHE A 124 -7.04 11.70 -14.42
C PHE A 124 -6.37 10.77 -13.40
N ALA A 125 -6.15 9.51 -13.78
CA ALA A 125 -5.44 8.55 -12.94
C ALA A 125 -4.03 9.06 -12.62
N ALA A 126 -3.30 9.58 -13.59
CA ALA A 126 -1.96 10.15 -13.39
C ALA A 126 -1.96 11.35 -12.44
N ALA A 127 -3.02 12.17 -12.46
CA ALA A 127 -3.20 13.34 -11.59
C ALA A 127 -3.51 12.98 -10.13
N LEU A 128 -4.03 11.76 -9.86
CA LEU A 128 -4.25 11.29 -8.49
C LEU A 128 -2.92 11.14 -7.74
N LYS A 129 -2.69 12.00 -6.75
CA LYS A 129 -1.53 11.93 -5.86
C LYS A 129 -1.88 11.14 -4.62
N ILE A 130 -1.34 9.92 -4.54
CA ILE A 130 -1.45 9.06 -3.37
C ILE A 130 -0.10 9.12 -2.64
N ARG A 131 -0.11 9.39 -1.35
CA ARG A 131 1.08 9.30 -0.51
C ARG A 131 0.88 8.22 0.54
N GLY A 132 1.74 7.21 0.51
CA GLY A 132 1.85 6.26 1.61
C GLY A 132 2.52 6.90 2.82
N ALA A 133 2.07 6.54 4.02
CA ALA A 133 2.76 6.80 5.29
C ALA A 133 4.16 6.16 5.30
N SER A 134 4.33 5.08 4.52
CA SER A 134 5.55 4.30 4.42
C SER A 134 5.83 3.94 2.98
N ARG A 135 7.13 3.87 2.66
CA ARG A 135 7.62 3.22 1.46
C ARG A 135 8.07 1.81 1.86
N THR A 136 7.63 0.81 1.12
CA THR A 136 8.17 -0.55 1.20
C THR A 136 8.96 -0.86 -0.06
N ASP A 137 9.99 -1.68 0.08
CA ASP A 137 10.82 -2.14 -1.02
C ASP A 137 10.17 -3.31 -1.78
N SER A 138 10.80 -3.72 -2.87
CA SER A 138 10.35 -4.86 -3.68
C SER A 138 10.23 -6.13 -2.85
N GLY A 139 9.12 -6.85 -3.00
CA GLY A 139 8.87 -8.10 -2.26
C GLY A 139 8.38 -7.92 -0.81
N VAL A 140 8.39 -6.70 -0.27
CA VAL A 140 7.96 -6.44 1.11
C VAL A 140 6.45 -6.33 1.21
N HIS A 141 5.85 -7.11 2.12
CA HIS A 141 4.41 -7.13 2.41
C HIS A 141 3.99 -6.02 3.35
N ALA A 142 2.69 -5.71 3.39
CA ALA A 142 2.10 -4.89 4.44
C ALA A 142 0.74 -5.43 4.89
N ALA A 143 0.47 -5.41 6.19
CA ALA A 143 -0.82 -5.78 6.76
C ALA A 143 -1.69 -4.58 7.17
N GLY A 144 -1.12 -3.38 7.18
CA GLY A 144 -1.78 -2.15 7.63
C GLY A 144 -1.06 -0.91 7.09
N ALA A 145 -0.74 -0.89 5.79
CA ALA A 145 -0.19 0.29 5.15
C ALA A 145 -1.25 1.40 5.12
N VAL A 146 -0.87 2.61 5.52
CA VAL A 146 -1.76 3.77 5.47
C VAL A 146 -1.36 4.64 4.29
N SER A 147 -2.34 5.09 3.51
CA SER A 147 -2.11 6.05 2.43
C SER A 147 -3.19 7.12 2.38
N GLY A 148 -2.78 8.35 2.12
CA GLY A 148 -3.68 9.49 1.94
C GLY A 148 -3.70 9.95 0.49
N GLN A 149 -4.87 10.30 -0.01
CA GLN A 149 -5.00 11.05 -1.26
C GLN A 149 -4.95 12.54 -0.97
N TYR A 150 -4.15 13.28 -1.74
CA TYR A 150 -4.18 14.74 -1.75
C TYR A 150 -4.55 15.19 -3.15
N SER A 151 -5.75 15.75 -3.28
CA SER A 151 -6.09 16.47 -4.49
C SER A 151 -5.67 17.92 -4.31
N SER A 152 -4.70 18.39 -5.10
CA SER A 152 -4.55 19.84 -5.31
C SER A 152 -5.76 20.33 -6.09
N ASN A 153 -6.61 21.15 -5.45
CA ASN A 153 -7.91 21.65 -5.93
C ASN A 153 -7.97 22.05 -7.41
N THR A 154 -6.88 22.52 -7.99
CA THR A 154 -6.86 23.12 -9.32
C THR A 154 -6.90 22.10 -10.46
N ALA A 155 -6.14 21.00 -10.37
CA ALA A 155 -5.90 20.13 -11.55
C ALA A 155 -7.04 19.15 -11.84
N LEU A 156 -7.75 18.65 -10.82
CA LEU A 156 -8.83 17.67 -11.02
C LEU A 156 -10.10 18.29 -11.60
N CYS A 157 -10.34 19.59 -11.33
CA CYS A 157 -11.51 20.28 -11.84
C CYS A 157 -11.36 20.63 -13.34
N GLU A 158 -10.18 21.06 -13.77
CA GLU A 158 -9.90 21.40 -15.17
C GLU A 158 -10.02 20.19 -16.11
N VAL A 159 -9.53 19.01 -15.69
CA VAL A 159 -9.57 17.79 -16.52
C VAL A 159 -11.01 17.29 -16.73
N VAL A 160 -11.91 17.53 -15.77
CA VAL A 160 -13.30 17.03 -15.82
C VAL A 160 -14.26 18.03 -16.49
N CYS A 161 -14.02 19.35 -16.39
CA CYS A 161 -15.03 20.37 -16.71
C CYS A 161 -14.83 21.12 -18.05
N HIS A 162 -13.97 20.64 -18.97
CA HIS A 162 -13.58 21.40 -20.17
C HIS A 162 -14.65 21.59 -21.29
N ARG A 163 -15.94 21.71 -20.98
CA ARG A 163 -16.97 21.90 -22.03
C ARG A 163 -18.17 22.80 -21.73
N ALA A 164 -18.10 23.70 -20.74
CA ALA A 164 -19.18 24.66 -20.47
C ALA A 164 -18.63 26.08 -20.18
N PRO A 165 -19.39 27.15 -20.49
CA PRO A 165 -18.98 28.53 -20.22
C PRO A 165 -18.68 28.72 -18.72
N TYR A 166 -17.48 29.22 -18.45
CA TYR A 166 -16.81 29.17 -17.15
C TYR A 166 -17.51 29.99 -16.05
N GLU A 167 -18.28 31.02 -16.40
CA GLU A 167 -18.73 32.03 -15.43
C GLU A 167 -19.94 31.58 -14.60
N LEU A 168 -20.92 30.91 -15.21
CA LEU A 168 -22.15 30.48 -14.51
C LEU A 168 -21.87 29.29 -13.57
N TYR A 169 -20.94 28.40 -13.93
CA TYR A 169 -20.50 27.30 -13.06
C TYR A 169 -19.61 27.78 -11.92
N ALA A 170 -18.78 28.82 -12.11
CA ALA A 170 -17.92 29.34 -11.04
C ALA A 170 -18.73 29.95 -9.88
N GLN A 171 -19.87 30.58 -10.18
CA GLN A 171 -20.75 31.16 -9.15
C GLN A 171 -21.55 30.08 -8.41
N GLN A 172 -22.01 29.03 -9.10
CA GLN A 172 -22.71 27.91 -8.47
C GLN A 172 -21.77 27.00 -7.66
N GLN A 173 -20.51 26.81 -8.11
CA GLN A 173 -19.51 26.06 -7.35
C GLN A 173 -19.11 26.72 -6.03
N ARG A 174 -19.17 28.05 -5.89
CA ARG A 174 -18.90 28.70 -4.58
C ARG A 174 -19.96 28.36 -3.53
N ARG A 175 -21.22 28.12 -3.92
CA ARG A 175 -22.27 27.67 -2.98
C ARG A 175 -22.12 26.20 -2.62
N GLU A 176 -21.72 25.33 -3.57
CA GLU A 176 -21.57 23.89 -3.29
C GLU A 176 -20.25 23.51 -2.60
N GLN A 177 -19.19 24.30 -2.73
CA GLN A 177 -17.93 24.05 -2.01
C GLN A 177 -18.04 24.20 -0.49
N GLN A 178 -19.09 24.85 0.03
CA GLN A 178 -19.24 25.03 1.48
C GLN A 178 -19.68 23.76 2.22
N GLN A 179 -20.16 22.69 1.56
CA GLN A 179 -20.62 21.51 2.31
C GLN A 179 -20.68 20.18 1.54
N ALA A 180 -19.86 19.98 0.52
CA ALA A 180 -19.71 18.65 -0.10
C ALA A 180 -18.92 17.68 0.79
N VAL A 181 -19.42 17.42 2.00
CA VAL A 181 -19.05 16.24 2.79
C VAL A 181 -19.60 15.05 2.03
N LEU A 182 -18.73 14.13 1.61
CA LEU A 182 -19.19 12.89 0.98
C LEU A 182 -20.15 12.20 1.98
N PRO A 183 -21.37 11.83 1.57
CA PRO A 183 -22.25 11.06 2.45
C PRO A 183 -21.48 9.89 3.04
N THR A 184 -21.47 9.77 4.37
CA THR A 184 -20.71 8.72 5.08
C THR A 184 -21.08 7.32 4.58
N ASP A 185 -22.31 7.17 4.09
CA ASP A 185 -22.87 5.94 3.52
C ASP A 185 -22.22 5.52 2.18
N LEU A 186 -21.52 6.44 1.48
CA LEU A 186 -20.81 6.11 0.25
C LEU A 186 -19.45 5.43 0.50
N LEU A 187 -18.84 5.61 1.67
CA LEU A 187 -17.50 5.06 1.95
C LEU A 187 -17.47 3.51 1.89
N PRO A 188 -18.44 2.77 2.47
CA PRO A 188 -18.50 1.31 2.33
C PRO A 188 -18.65 0.86 0.87
N GLN A 189 -19.47 1.56 0.09
CA GLN A 189 -19.67 1.25 -1.33
C GLN A 189 -18.38 1.46 -2.13
N VAL A 190 -17.68 2.58 -1.89
CA VAL A 190 -16.37 2.88 -2.51
C VAL A 190 -15.35 1.79 -2.12
N GLN A 191 -15.31 1.38 -0.85
CA GLN A 191 -14.42 0.31 -0.39
C GLN A 191 -14.69 -1.02 -1.10
N GLN A 192 -15.97 -1.42 -1.23
CA GLN A 192 -16.36 -2.64 -1.94
C GLN A 192 -15.96 -2.57 -3.42
N GLN A 193 -16.23 -1.45 -4.09
CA GLN A 193 -15.86 -1.25 -5.50
C GLN A 193 -14.34 -1.26 -5.71
N LEU A 194 -13.58 -0.64 -4.80
CA LEU A 194 -12.11 -0.72 -4.85
C LEU A 194 -11.62 -2.16 -4.72
N ASN A 195 -12.10 -2.91 -3.74
CA ASN A 195 -11.70 -4.30 -3.55
C ASN A 195 -12.12 -5.22 -4.72
N ALA A 196 -13.20 -4.90 -5.43
CA ALA A 196 -13.60 -5.61 -6.64
C ALA A 196 -12.67 -5.33 -7.84
N LEU A 197 -12.05 -4.15 -7.88
CA LEU A 197 -11.15 -3.73 -8.97
C LEU A 197 -9.67 -4.01 -8.71
N LEU A 198 -9.30 -4.16 -7.43
CA LEU A 198 -7.93 -4.47 -7.02
C LEU A 198 -7.59 -5.95 -7.26
N PRO A 199 -6.33 -6.25 -7.59
CA PRO A 199 -5.87 -7.63 -7.71
C PRO A 199 -5.96 -8.35 -6.36
N PRO A 200 -6.03 -9.70 -6.33
CA PRO A 200 -6.22 -10.46 -5.10
C PRO A 200 -5.17 -10.18 -4.00
N GLU A 201 -3.97 -9.79 -4.41
CA GLU A 201 -2.84 -9.47 -3.56
C GLU A 201 -2.94 -8.11 -2.88
N VAL A 202 -3.90 -7.25 -3.21
CA VAL A 202 -4.06 -5.91 -2.62
C VAL A 202 -5.50 -5.74 -2.12
N ARG A 203 -5.66 -5.28 -0.88
CA ARG A 203 -6.97 -5.10 -0.24
C ARG A 203 -7.03 -3.76 0.49
N VAL A 204 -8.16 -3.08 0.35
CA VAL A 204 -8.56 -1.96 1.20
C VAL A 204 -9.31 -2.53 2.40
N LEU A 205 -8.70 -2.37 3.57
CA LEU A 205 -9.25 -2.81 4.85
C LEU A 205 -10.24 -1.78 5.40
N ARG A 206 -9.92 -0.49 5.25
CA ARG A 206 -10.75 0.62 5.74
C ARG A 206 -10.54 1.87 4.92
N ILE A 207 -11.60 2.67 4.77
CA ILE A 207 -11.58 4.03 4.24
C ILE A 207 -12.10 4.98 5.31
N ALA A 208 -11.45 6.12 5.47
CA ALA A 208 -11.89 7.19 6.36
C ALA A 208 -11.70 8.55 5.70
N ASP A 209 -12.55 9.52 6.07
CA ASP A 209 -12.32 10.92 5.76
C ASP A 209 -11.16 11.46 6.62
N LEU A 210 -10.19 12.11 5.99
CA LEU A 210 -9.04 12.70 6.67
C LEU A 210 -9.48 13.71 7.74
N LYS A 211 -10.54 14.49 7.47
CA LYS A 211 -11.07 15.47 8.42
C LYS A 211 -11.56 14.81 9.71
N SER A 212 -12.19 13.64 9.59
CA SER A 212 -12.66 12.87 10.75
C SER A 212 -11.51 12.40 11.65
N LEU A 213 -10.33 12.18 11.09
CA LEU A 213 -9.13 11.78 11.84
C LEU A 213 -8.40 12.97 12.48
N GLN A 214 -8.60 14.20 11.99
CA GLN A 214 -7.96 15.40 12.52
C GLN A 214 -8.72 16.01 13.72
N GLN A 215 -10.03 15.77 13.85
CA GLN A 215 -10.84 16.33 14.94
C GLN A 215 -10.27 16.07 16.36
N PRO A 216 -9.80 14.86 16.72
CA PRO A 216 -9.23 14.61 18.04
C PRO A 216 -7.97 15.42 18.34
N TYR A 217 -7.18 15.75 17.32
CA TYR A 217 -5.95 16.55 17.47
C TYR A 217 -6.27 18.03 17.67
N ARG A 218 -7.28 18.54 16.97
CA ARG A 218 -7.72 19.94 17.12
C ARG A 218 -8.20 20.22 18.55
N ASN A 219 -8.87 19.25 19.17
CA ASN A 219 -9.35 19.36 20.55
C ASN A 219 -8.24 19.23 21.61
N ARG A 220 -7.04 18.75 21.24
CA ARG A 220 -5.91 18.58 22.18
C ARG A 220 -4.91 19.73 22.18
N GLN A 221 -4.98 20.68 21.26
CA GLN A 221 -4.09 21.83 21.31
C GLN A 221 -4.50 22.76 22.45
N PRO A 222 -3.61 23.01 23.44
CA PRO A 222 -3.94 23.87 24.56
C PRO A 222 -4.17 25.29 24.05
N GLN A 223 -5.32 25.89 24.38
CA GLN A 223 -5.70 27.27 24.04
C GLN A 223 -4.82 28.35 24.72
N SER A 224 -3.71 27.96 25.33
CA SER A 224 -2.81 28.85 26.05
C SER A 224 -1.89 29.60 25.09
N MET A 225 -1.98 30.94 25.11
CA MET A 225 -1.22 31.92 24.33
C MET A 225 -1.73 32.23 22.91
N VAL A 226 -2.99 32.68 22.80
CA VAL A 226 -3.35 33.64 21.74
C VAL A 226 -3.06 35.04 22.29
N GLN A 227 -1.79 35.43 22.20
CA GLN A 227 -1.40 36.84 22.35
C GLN A 227 -1.91 37.57 21.11
N GLN A 228 -2.60 38.70 21.28
CA GLN A 228 -3.26 39.48 20.24
C GLN A 228 -2.28 39.85 19.11
N GLU A 229 -2.24 39.04 18.03
CA GLU A 229 -1.67 39.46 16.77
C GLU A 229 -2.70 40.31 15.98
N PRO A 230 -2.26 41.34 15.23
CA PRO A 230 -3.15 42.22 14.49
C PRO A 230 -3.99 41.46 13.45
N GLN A 231 -5.30 41.75 13.43
CA GLN A 231 -6.38 41.08 12.67
C GLN A 231 -6.18 40.88 11.15
N GLY A 232 -5.17 41.51 10.53
CA GLY A 232 -4.99 41.47 9.06
C GLY A 232 -4.22 40.27 8.51
N LYS A 233 -3.43 39.54 9.31
CA LYS A 233 -2.59 38.42 8.83
C LYS A 233 -3.10 37.03 9.19
N GLN A 234 -4.19 36.93 9.96
CA GLN A 234 -4.64 35.66 10.53
C GLN A 234 -5.40 34.78 9.52
N GLU A 235 -6.17 35.37 8.59
CA GLU A 235 -6.92 34.59 7.60
C GLU A 235 -6.03 33.89 6.57
N GLN A 236 -4.90 34.50 6.20
CA GLN A 236 -3.98 33.91 5.22
C GLN A 236 -3.09 32.81 5.81
N LYS A 237 -2.81 32.86 7.12
CA LYS A 237 -2.03 31.82 7.81
C LYS A 237 -2.89 30.58 8.11
N MET A 238 -4.17 30.77 8.47
CA MET A 238 -5.09 29.67 8.74
C MET A 238 -5.35 28.81 7.49
N GLN A 239 -5.44 29.40 6.29
CA GLN A 239 -5.59 28.62 5.05
C GLN A 239 -4.33 27.82 4.68
N ARG A 240 -3.15 28.15 5.21
CA ARG A 240 -1.90 27.45 4.90
C ARG A 240 -1.56 26.35 5.92
N GLU A 241 -2.05 26.44 7.14
CA GLU A 241 -1.76 25.49 8.23
C GLU A 241 -2.70 24.26 8.31
N GLU A 242 -3.86 24.25 7.65
CA GLU A 242 -4.93 23.29 8.02
C GLU A 242 -4.97 21.95 7.26
N LEU A 243 -3.98 21.64 6.41
CA LEU A 243 -3.84 20.29 5.85
C LEU A 243 -2.60 19.63 6.43
N LEU A 244 -2.71 19.21 7.69
CA LEU A 244 -1.76 18.25 8.28
C LEU A 244 -1.63 17.09 7.30
N LEU A 245 -0.47 16.97 6.68
CA LEU A 245 -0.19 15.89 5.77
C LEU A 245 -0.17 14.61 6.62
N LEU A 246 -0.86 13.55 6.22
CA LEU A 246 -0.79 12.16 6.69
C LEU A 246 0.59 11.75 7.27
N PRO A 247 1.76 12.07 6.70
CA PRO A 247 3.04 11.78 7.34
C PRO A 247 3.21 12.38 8.75
N GLN A 248 2.59 13.53 9.03
CA GLN A 248 2.57 14.20 10.34
C GLN A 248 1.60 13.55 11.33
N LEU A 249 0.58 12.82 10.84
CA LEU A 249 -0.36 12.09 11.70
C LEU A 249 0.19 10.73 12.15
N VAL A 250 1.23 10.22 11.48
CA VAL A 250 1.80 8.91 11.76
C VAL A 250 2.89 9.06 12.81
N THR A 251 2.61 8.64 14.03
CA THR A 251 3.54 8.72 15.17
C THR A 251 4.60 7.62 15.16
N GLY A 252 4.30 6.48 14.54
CA GLY A 252 5.20 5.34 14.52
C GLY A 252 4.85 4.30 13.48
N LYS A 253 5.76 3.34 13.31
CA LYS A 253 5.66 2.23 12.38
C LYS A 253 6.06 0.95 13.08
N GLN A 254 5.35 -0.10 12.72
CA GLN A 254 5.61 -1.43 13.23
C GLN A 254 5.90 -2.37 12.08
N TYR A 255 7.07 -3.01 12.13
CA TYR A 255 7.51 -4.01 11.17
C TYR A 255 7.60 -5.37 11.83
N ARG A 256 7.30 -6.40 11.04
CA ARG A 256 7.35 -7.79 11.46
C ARG A 256 8.14 -8.59 10.44
N TYR A 257 9.24 -9.21 10.87
CA TYR A 257 10.05 -10.09 10.04
C TYR A 257 9.84 -11.53 10.47
N THR A 258 9.42 -12.38 9.53
CA THR A 258 9.37 -13.83 9.74
C THR A 258 10.62 -14.45 9.16
N VAL A 259 11.38 -15.15 10.00
CA VAL A 259 12.65 -15.78 9.63
C VAL A 259 12.51 -17.28 9.82
N SER A 260 12.98 -18.06 8.86
CA SER A 260 12.97 -19.52 8.90
C SER A 260 14.39 -20.05 9.06
N LEU A 261 14.57 -20.84 10.10
CA LEU A 261 15.74 -21.65 10.40
C LEU A 261 15.48 -23.12 10.06
N LEU A 262 14.50 -23.43 9.20
CA LEU A 262 14.27 -24.80 8.76
C LEU A 262 15.41 -25.26 7.85
N PRO A 263 15.77 -26.56 7.84
CA PRO A 263 16.81 -27.09 6.94
C PRO A 263 16.44 -27.05 5.45
N GLN A 264 15.15 -27.12 5.17
CA GLN A 264 14.60 -27.15 3.82
C GLN A 264 13.58 -26.02 3.66
N THR A 265 13.52 -25.45 2.46
CA THR A 265 12.56 -24.42 2.12
C THR A 265 11.14 -24.98 2.18
N HIS A 266 10.30 -24.43 3.05
CA HIS A 266 8.90 -24.81 3.10
C HIS A 266 8.11 -24.09 1.98
N PRO A 267 7.41 -24.82 1.07
CA PRO A 267 6.74 -24.20 -0.08
C PRO A 267 5.72 -23.10 0.29
N LEU A 268 4.99 -23.29 1.40
CA LEU A 268 4.02 -22.31 1.89
C LEU A 268 4.64 -21.01 2.44
N LEU A 269 5.92 -21.04 2.80
CA LEU A 269 6.62 -19.92 3.42
C LEU A 269 7.63 -19.24 2.50
N ARG A 270 7.74 -19.69 1.25
CA ARG A 270 8.77 -19.26 0.28
C ARG A 270 8.78 -17.75 0.01
N ASN A 271 7.61 -17.10 0.10
CA ASN A 271 7.45 -15.67 -0.17
C ASN A 271 7.18 -14.86 1.09
N SER A 272 6.87 -15.49 2.23
CA SER A 272 6.43 -14.83 3.47
C SER A 272 7.46 -14.89 4.59
N SER A 273 8.57 -15.60 4.38
CA SER A 273 9.65 -15.71 5.36
C SER A 273 11.03 -15.71 4.72
N TRP A 274 12.01 -15.23 5.45
CA TRP A 274 13.41 -15.30 5.02
C TRP A 274 14.02 -16.64 5.45
N GLN A 275 14.43 -17.44 4.46
CA GLN A 275 15.00 -18.77 4.63
C GLN A 275 16.51 -18.67 4.87
N VAL A 276 16.91 -18.45 6.13
CA VAL A 276 18.29 -18.06 6.49
C VAL A 276 19.29 -19.17 6.24
N LEU A 277 18.94 -20.42 6.58
CA LEU A 277 19.84 -21.56 6.38
C LEU A 277 20.00 -21.94 4.90
N GLN A 278 19.20 -21.37 4.00
CA GLN A 278 19.33 -21.56 2.55
C GLN A 278 20.00 -20.35 1.88
N ASP A 279 20.21 -19.26 2.63
CA ASP A 279 20.80 -18.05 2.07
C ASP A 279 22.31 -18.21 1.90
N VAL A 280 22.75 -18.29 0.64
CA VAL A 280 24.17 -18.46 0.27
C VAL A 280 25.06 -17.37 0.87
N ARG A 281 24.53 -16.16 1.07
CA ARG A 281 25.28 -15.03 1.64
C ARG A 281 25.61 -15.27 3.11
N ILE A 282 24.67 -15.87 3.85
CA ILE A 282 24.86 -16.21 5.25
C ILE A 282 25.88 -17.34 5.39
N HIS A 283 25.81 -18.37 4.54
CA HIS A 283 26.84 -19.41 4.49
C HIS A 283 28.24 -18.86 4.25
N GLU A 284 28.37 -17.95 3.28
CA GLU A 284 29.66 -17.33 2.97
C GLU A 284 30.16 -16.45 4.11
N MET A 285 29.29 -15.66 4.74
CA MET A 285 29.62 -14.89 5.93
C MET A 285 30.11 -15.78 7.08
N LEU A 286 29.40 -16.89 7.35
CA LEU A 286 29.77 -17.81 8.42
C LEU A 286 31.10 -18.52 8.13
N ARG A 287 31.38 -18.88 6.87
CA ARG A 287 32.69 -19.40 6.47
C ARG A 287 33.80 -18.38 6.71
N ARG A 288 33.55 -17.10 6.44
CA ARG A 288 34.54 -16.03 6.70
C ARG A 288 34.82 -15.90 8.19
N VAL A 289 33.76 -15.84 9.01
CA VAL A 289 33.90 -15.77 10.48
C VAL A 289 34.65 -16.98 11.03
N ALA A 290 34.35 -18.19 10.55
CA ALA A 290 35.04 -19.41 10.96
C ALA A 290 36.53 -19.46 10.57
N ARG A 291 36.94 -18.67 9.56
CA ARG A 291 38.35 -18.55 9.13
C ARG A 291 39.08 -17.41 9.83
N MET A 292 38.40 -16.58 10.63
CA MET A 292 39.06 -15.51 11.38
C MET A 292 39.83 -16.11 12.56
N PRO A 293 41.12 -15.78 12.74
CA PRO A 293 41.90 -16.26 13.87
C PRO A 293 41.31 -15.71 15.18
N ALA A 294 41.27 -16.56 16.21
CA ALA A 294 40.65 -16.27 17.52
C ALA A 294 41.33 -15.13 18.33
N THR A 295 42.36 -14.48 17.77
CA THR A 295 43.21 -13.50 18.45
C THR A 295 42.62 -12.08 18.58
N VAL A 296 41.35 -11.87 18.19
CA VAL A 296 40.64 -10.59 18.35
C VAL A 296 39.38 -10.75 19.23
N ALA A 297 39.39 -11.71 20.16
CA ALA A 297 38.40 -11.75 21.23
C ALA A 297 38.82 -10.75 22.32
N VAL A 298 38.18 -9.59 22.28
CA VAL A 298 38.22 -8.51 23.27
C VAL A 298 38.11 -9.08 24.68
N SER A 299 38.99 -8.61 25.57
CA SER A 299 38.97 -8.84 27.02
C SER A 299 37.59 -8.59 27.60
N GLY A 300 36.87 -9.67 27.89
CA GLY A 300 35.59 -9.65 28.58
C GLY A 300 35.34 -11.06 29.09
N GLU A 301 35.57 -11.27 30.38
CA GLU A 301 35.28 -12.51 31.09
C GLU A 301 33.80 -12.88 30.92
N ALA A 302 33.51 -13.78 29.98
CA ALA A 302 32.25 -14.47 29.90
C ALA A 302 32.46 -15.82 29.21
N LEU A 303 32.58 -16.86 30.06
CA LEU A 303 32.34 -18.28 29.78
C LEU A 303 32.88 -18.79 28.43
N ALA A 304 34.13 -19.23 28.49
CA ALA A 304 34.72 -20.14 27.51
C ALA A 304 33.92 -21.45 27.43
N SER A 305 32.90 -21.49 26.58
CA SER A 305 32.53 -22.71 25.87
C SER A 305 33.34 -22.73 24.58
N ASP A 306 34.37 -23.54 24.59
CA ASP A 306 35.35 -23.79 23.54
C ASP A 306 34.72 -23.89 22.13
N PRO A 307 35.07 -23.02 21.15
CA PRO A 307 34.57 -23.12 19.79
C PRO A 307 35.27 -24.23 18.98
N ALA A 308 36.29 -24.90 19.53
CA ALA A 308 37.09 -25.91 18.82
C ALA A 308 36.58 -27.35 18.95
N GLY A 309 35.59 -27.63 19.82
CA GLY A 309 35.16 -28.99 20.16
C GLY A 309 34.15 -29.68 19.23
N VAL A 310 33.80 -29.11 18.07
CA VAL A 310 32.79 -29.70 17.14
C VAL A 310 33.38 -30.03 15.77
N LEU A 311 34.63 -30.48 15.75
CA LEU A 311 35.18 -31.27 14.65
C LEU A 311 35.66 -32.59 15.26
N ASP A 312 34.70 -33.38 15.74
CA ASP A 312 34.94 -34.76 16.15
C ASP A 312 35.23 -35.57 14.88
N ALA A 313 36.50 -35.60 14.48
CA ALA A 313 36.99 -36.31 13.30
C ALA A 313 37.00 -37.84 13.51
N ALA A 314 36.57 -38.33 14.68
CA ALA A 314 36.66 -39.74 15.06
C ALA A 314 35.39 -40.57 14.76
N THR A 315 34.23 -39.93 14.61
CA THR A 315 33.00 -40.60 14.18
C THR A 315 32.70 -40.20 12.74
N GLY A 316 32.86 -41.11 11.77
CA GLY A 316 32.62 -40.88 10.34
C GLY A 316 31.20 -40.46 9.92
N GLU A 317 30.39 -39.95 10.85
CA GLU A 317 29.16 -39.24 10.54
C GLU A 317 29.49 -37.84 10.04
N LYS A 318 29.29 -37.62 8.74
CA LYS A 318 29.16 -36.29 8.16
C LYS A 318 27.94 -35.60 8.82
N GLN A 319 28.10 -35.05 10.02
CA GLN A 319 27.12 -34.13 10.58
C GLN A 319 26.86 -33.07 9.53
N ARG A 320 25.60 -32.94 9.12
CA ARG A 320 25.24 -32.01 8.05
C ARG A 320 25.59 -30.61 8.58
N PRO A 321 26.43 -29.82 7.88
CA PRO A 321 26.84 -28.49 8.34
C PRO A 321 25.67 -27.58 8.76
N LEU A 322 24.47 -27.88 8.26
CA LEU A 322 23.23 -27.20 8.57
C LEU A 322 22.72 -27.38 10.02
N GLU A 323 22.92 -28.54 10.64
CA GLU A 323 22.47 -28.81 12.02
C GLU A 323 23.34 -28.04 13.02
N VAL A 324 24.66 -28.00 12.77
CA VAL A 324 25.60 -27.17 13.53
C VAL A 324 25.22 -25.69 13.44
N LEU A 325 24.74 -25.21 12.29
CA LEU A 325 24.29 -23.82 12.13
C LEU A 325 23.00 -23.52 12.90
N GLN A 326 22.06 -24.46 13.00
CA GLN A 326 20.86 -24.28 13.82
C GLN A 326 21.22 -24.07 15.29
N HIS A 327 22.18 -24.83 15.81
CA HIS A 327 22.65 -24.70 17.20
C HIS A 327 23.36 -23.37 17.47
N ARG A 328 23.86 -22.66 16.44
CA ARG A 328 24.51 -21.36 16.59
C ARG A 328 23.53 -20.19 16.77
N PHE A 329 22.25 -20.35 16.43
CA PHE A 329 21.26 -19.31 16.68
C PHE A 329 20.78 -19.34 18.14
N CYS A 330 21.54 -18.71 19.03
CA CYS A 330 21.13 -18.55 20.42
C CYS A 330 20.02 -17.50 20.56
N MET A 331 18.82 -17.94 20.94
CA MET A 331 17.68 -17.07 21.22
C MET A 331 17.97 -16.03 22.30
N GLY A 332 18.75 -16.40 23.32
CA GLY A 332 19.20 -15.48 24.38
C GLY A 332 20.02 -14.34 23.78
N CYS A 333 21.06 -14.66 23.02
CA CYS A 333 21.91 -13.65 22.37
C CYS A 333 21.12 -12.74 21.42
N MET A 334 20.21 -13.30 20.61
CA MET A 334 19.38 -12.48 19.70
C MET A 334 18.45 -11.52 20.46
N ARG A 335 17.86 -11.97 21.58
CA ARG A 335 17.01 -11.11 22.42
C ARG A 335 17.83 -10.03 23.12
N SER A 336 19.00 -10.36 23.66
CA SER A 336 19.90 -9.38 24.27
C SER A 336 20.35 -8.34 23.25
N ALA A 337 20.76 -8.77 22.04
CA ALA A 337 21.14 -7.86 20.96
C ALA A 337 19.97 -6.98 20.49
N ALA A 338 18.75 -7.52 20.44
CA ALA A 338 17.55 -6.75 20.13
C ALA A 338 17.25 -5.68 21.19
N ALA A 339 17.37 -6.01 22.47
CA ALA A 339 17.17 -5.06 23.57
C ALA A 339 18.17 -3.90 23.51
N LEU A 340 19.42 -4.16 23.11
CA LEU A 340 20.44 -3.11 22.92
C LEU A 340 20.08 -2.10 21.80
N ALA A 341 19.21 -2.46 20.87
CA ALA A 341 18.77 -1.57 19.79
C ALA A 341 17.63 -0.62 20.21
N GLU A 342 16.97 -0.86 21.35
CA GLU A 342 15.90 0.02 21.86
C GLU A 342 16.46 1.37 22.32
N GLY A 343 15.72 2.46 22.09
CA GLY A 343 16.14 3.83 22.38
C GLY A 343 16.59 4.61 21.14
N SER A 344 17.27 5.74 21.38
CA SER A 344 17.79 6.64 20.34
C SER A 344 19.22 6.29 19.99
N HIS A 345 19.46 5.88 18.74
CA HIS A 345 20.81 5.51 18.28
C HIS A 345 21.11 6.05 16.88
N ASP A 346 22.39 6.12 16.55
CA ASP A 346 22.84 6.32 15.17
C ASP A 346 22.83 5.00 14.40
N PHE A 347 21.94 4.89 13.41
CA PHE A 347 21.81 3.71 12.56
C PHE A 347 22.52 3.88 11.20
N SER A 348 23.52 4.75 11.09
CA SER A 348 24.29 5.00 9.87
C SER A 348 24.82 3.71 9.23
N HIS A 349 25.35 2.77 10.03
CA HIS A 349 25.85 1.46 9.56
C HIS A 349 24.75 0.47 9.14
N PHE A 350 23.50 0.69 9.54
CA PHE A 350 22.35 -0.14 9.17
C PHE A 350 21.61 0.38 7.94
N ARG A 351 22.06 1.51 7.38
CA ARG A 351 21.44 2.13 6.20
C ARG A 351 22.17 1.74 4.92
N PHE A 352 21.38 1.36 3.91
CA PHE A 352 21.90 1.26 2.57
C PHE A 352 22.20 2.66 2.00
N LYS A 353 23.21 2.76 1.13
CA LYS A 353 23.60 4.03 0.49
C LYS A 353 22.38 4.72 -0.15
N HIS A 354 22.09 5.95 0.27
CA HIS A 354 21.01 6.74 -0.29
C HIS A 354 21.29 7.02 -1.78
N ARG A 355 20.32 6.67 -2.65
CA ARG A 355 20.43 6.88 -4.11
C ARG A 355 19.53 8.03 -4.62
N GLY A 356 18.97 8.84 -3.72
CA GLY A 356 18.08 9.94 -4.08
C GLY A 356 18.84 11.23 -4.42
N LEU A 357 18.18 12.12 -5.16
CA LEU A 357 18.64 13.49 -5.43
C LEU A 357 18.50 14.42 -4.22
N THR A 358 17.71 14.01 -3.23
CA THR A 358 17.50 14.73 -1.98
C THR A 358 18.59 14.38 -0.98
N ALA A 359 18.87 15.29 -0.03
CA ALA A 359 19.72 14.98 1.10
C ALA A 359 19.26 13.69 1.80
N ALA A 360 20.22 12.87 2.23
CA ALA A 360 19.91 11.65 2.97
C ALA A 360 19.21 12.02 4.28
N PRO A 361 18.16 11.29 4.70
CA PRO A 361 17.52 11.54 5.99
C PRO A 361 18.54 11.31 7.13
N SER A 362 18.36 12.02 8.25
CA SER A 362 19.19 11.86 9.45
C SER A 362 19.31 10.37 9.83
N PRO A 363 20.52 9.85 10.13
CA PRO A 363 20.74 8.44 10.45
C PRO A 363 20.26 8.06 11.85
N TRP A 364 20.02 9.05 12.71
CA TRP A 364 19.45 8.86 14.04
C TRP A 364 18.00 8.39 13.95
N CYS A 365 17.70 7.31 14.68
CA CYS A 365 16.34 6.77 14.82
C CYS A 365 16.06 6.44 16.28
N PHE A 366 14.77 6.47 16.65
CA PHE A 366 14.29 5.96 17.92
C PHE A 366 13.53 4.64 17.71
N LEU A 367 13.99 3.57 18.34
CA LEU A 367 13.27 2.29 18.39
C LEU A 367 12.59 2.17 19.76
N GLU A 368 11.27 2.20 19.79
CA GLU A 368 10.53 2.07 21.05
C GLU A 368 10.64 0.66 21.61
N ARG A 369 10.61 -0.34 20.72
CA ARG A 369 10.63 -1.75 21.13
C ARG A 369 11.16 -2.66 20.03
N VAL A 370 12.01 -3.61 20.40
CA VAL A 370 12.47 -4.70 19.54
C VAL A 370 12.31 -6.04 20.25
N ALA A 371 11.45 -6.92 19.72
CA ALA A 371 11.17 -8.20 20.34
C ALA A 371 11.43 -9.38 19.39
N VAL A 372 12.11 -10.41 19.91
CA VAL A 372 12.38 -11.67 19.18
C VAL A 372 11.62 -12.82 19.83
N ARG A 373 10.68 -13.40 19.09
CA ARG A 373 9.81 -14.48 19.58
C ARG A 373 9.97 -15.74 18.74
N PRO A 374 10.05 -16.94 19.37
CA PRO A 374 9.93 -18.18 18.62
C PRO A 374 8.49 -18.33 18.13
N LEU A 375 8.35 -18.73 16.88
CA LEU A 375 7.07 -18.98 16.24
C LEU A 375 6.97 -20.47 15.92
N ARG A 376 5.88 -21.09 16.37
CA ARG A 376 5.58 -22.49 16.06
C ARG A 376 4.79 -22.54 14.77
N PHE A 377 5.38 -23.16 13.74
CA PHE A 377 4.71 -23.39 12.48
C PHE A 377 4.11 -24.79 12.45
N ILE A 378 2.79 -24.87 12.25
CA ILE A 378 2.07 -26.13 12.10
C ILE A 378 1.54 -26.16 10.67
N PRO A 379 2.22 -26.84 9.72
CA PRO A 379 1.75 -26.89 8.34
C PRO A 379 0.39 -27.61 8.24
N TRP A 380 -0.51 -27.06 7.41
CA TRP A 380 -1.80 -27.66 7.05
C TRP A 380 -1.83 -27.97 5.54
N PRO A 381 -2.46 -29.07 5.08
CA PRO A 381 -3.08 -30.13 5.88
C PRO A 381 -2.05 -31.06 6.53
N ILE A 382 -2.39 -31.58 7.71
CA ILE A 382 -1.67 -32.72 8.31
C ILE A 382 -1.90 -33.90 7.34
N PRO A 383 -0.85 -34.52 6.77
CA PRO A 383 -1.04 -35.59 5.79
C PRO A 383 -1.86 -36.73 6.39
N CYS A 384 -3.09 -36.88 5.90
CA CYS A 384 -4.02 -37.95 6.24
C CYS A 384 -3.44 -39.27 5.69
N GLY A 385 -3.03 -40.21 6.53
CA GLY A 385 -2.74 -41.57 6.03
C GLY A 385 -1.68 -42.41 6.74
N LYS A 386 -0.91 -41.88 7.71
CA LYS A 386 -0.02 -42.72 8.53
C LYS A 386 -0.67 -43.03 9.87
N LYS A 387 -1.28 -44.22 9.96
CA LYS A 387 -1.71 -44.82 11.24
C LYS A 387 -0.50 -44.88 12.19
N GLN A 388 -0.64 -44.29 13.38
CA GLN A 388 0.35 -44.44 14.44
C GLN A 388 0.34 -45.90 14.94
N PRO A 389 1.49 -46.49 15.29
CA PRO A 389 1.52 -47.79 15.96
C PRO A 389 0.93 -47.66 17.36
N ASN A 390 -0.25 -48.27 17.52
CA ASN A 390 -0.97 -48.67 18.73
C ASN A 390 -0.33 -48.29 20.08
N GLY A 391 -0.73 -47.12 20.60
CA GLY A 391 -0.77 -46.82 22.02
C GLY A 391 -2.09 -46.12 22.31
N GLY A 392 -3.00 -46.80 23.01
CA GLY A 392 -4.32 -46.28 23.35
C GLY A 392 -4.20 -45.00 24.19
N GLY A 393 -4.68 -43.90 23.62
CA GLY A 393 -4.74 -42.58 24.24
C GLY A 393 -4.71 -41.50 23.15
N GLU A 394 -5.86 -40.87 22.88
CA GLU A 394 -5.99 -39.60 22.14
C GLU A 394 -4.93 -39.34 21.04
N GLY A 395 -4.84 -40.28 20.08
CA GLY A 395 -3.74 -40.40 19.13
C GLY A 395 -4.07 -39.86 17.74
N GLY A 396 -4.31 -38.54 17.64
CA GLY A 396 -4.20 -37.84 16.36
C GLY A 396 -2.73 -37.78 15.96
N CYS A 397 -2.40 -38.27 14.77
CA CYS A 397 -1.06 -38.25 14.21
C CYS A 397 -0.62 -36.79 13.92
N ARG A 398 -0.21 -36.06 14.96
CA ARG A 398 0.49 -34.79 14.81
C ARG A 398 1.90 -35.12 14.34
N VAL A 399 2.19 -34.92 13.07
CA VAL A 399 3.55 -34.50 12.68
C VAL A 399 3.72 -33.10 13.27
N ARG A 400 4.08 -33.07 14.54
CA ARG A 400 4.44 -31.85 15.24
C ARG A 400 5.85 -31.55 14.77
N ILE A 401 6.01 -30.71 13.74
CA ILE A 401 7.26 -29.97 13.56
C ILE A 401 7.31 -28.95 14.70
N CYS A 402 7.61 -29.44 15.90
CA CYS A 402 7.94 -28.60 17.05
C CYS A 402 9.41 -28.25 16.94
N GLY A 403 9.72 -27.35 16.02
CA GLY A 403 10.97 -26.61 16.03
C GLY A 403 10.70 -25.21 16.57
N ASN A 404 11.58 -24.70 17.43
CA ASN A 404 11.73 -23.26 17.68
C ASN A 404 12.36 -22.56 16.45
N THR A 405 11.90 -22.89 15.24
CA THR A 405 12.66 -22.70 13.99
C THR A 405 12.09 -21.61 13.10
N LEU A 406 10.95 -21.01 13.44
CA LEU A 406 10.59 -19.71 12.88
C LEU A 406 10.82 -18.64 13.95
N LEU A 407 11.40 -17.51 13.56
CA LEU A 407 11.55 -16.34 14.42
C LEU A 407 10.63 -15.24 13.91
N ASP A 408 10.01 -14.57 14.85
CA ASP A 408 9.20 -13.41 14.61
C ASP A 408 9.86 -12.20 15.28
N ILE A 409 10.38 -11.30 14.47
CA ILE A 409 11.06 -10.08 14.94
C ILE A 409 10.10 -8.91 14.77
N TRP A 410 9.73 -8.31 15.89
CA TRP A 410 8.89 -7.13 15.95
C TRP A 410 9.80 -5.93 16.15
N VAL A 411 9.74 -4.97 15.23
CA VAL A 411 10.43 -3.69 15.36
C VAL A 411 9.36 -2.61 15.40
N TYR A 412 9.25 -1.93 16.53
CA TYR A 412 8.45 -0.73 16.67
C TYR A 412 9.39 0.47 16.70
N GLY A 413 9.17 1.42 15.78
CA GLY A 413 9.86 2.71 15.80
C GLY A 413 8.84 3.85 15.78
N ALA A 414 8.94 4.77 16.73
CA ALA A 414 8.37 6.09 16.58
C ALA A 414 9.37 6.95 15.80
N TYR A 415 8.94 7.61 14.73
CA TYR A 415 9.81 8.60 14.10
C TYR A 415 9.59 9.92 14.82
N VAL A 416 10.68 10.51 15.32
CA VAL A 416 10.71 11.96 15.51
C VAL A 416 10.83 12.54 14.10
N VAL A 417 9.69 12.98 13.57
CA VAL A 417 9.65 13.81 12.36
C VAL A 417 10.23 15.17 12.77
N TRP A 418 11.32 15.56 12.11
CA TRP A 418 11.77 16.96 12.10
C TRP A 418 10.96 17.72 11.06
#